data_AF-A0A3A5A017-F1
#
_entry.id   AF-A0A3A5A017-F1
#
_cell.length_a   1.000
_cell.length_b   1.000
_cell.length_c   1.000
_cell.angle_alpha   90.00
_cell.angle_beta   90.00
_cell.angle_gamma   90.00
#
_symmetry.space_group_name_H-M   'P 1'
#
loop_
_entity.id
_entity.type
_entity.pdbx_description
1 polymer ?
#
loop_
_entity_poly.entity_id
_entity_poly.type
_entity_poly.pdbx_seq_one_letter_code
_entity_poly.pdbx_strand_id
1 'polypeptide(L)'
;GNELHILSKSIFMRKVSNMPHCDCKLFYAPLNSYMKAIDLKQAIEICKQPFVYVREKLRPKTTYSQHNEDLVLRLLLGNVDRFIDVGANNGRSASNTFLFAIQGATGLCFEPVPLTYSLLSSLYLLNRKVRCFQVAISDKDGFVTIQEENLLSFIPETQDPWGKAHLTKFMSGVQHLVKVKCSTLRYWIDRFPTFCLTDVISIDVEGHELSVLNGIDFESTHAKCIVIETMKEMHQDYHEITAVLSSYGYKSVLRNSMNTFWFTVNSCPDGKALLDICTSFPGYEILL
;
A
#
# COMPACT_ATOMS: atom_id res chain seq x y z
N GLY A 1 21.63 -29.53 17.87
CA GLY A 1 22.05 -28.82 16.65
C GLY A 1 21.30 -29.26 15.40
N ASN A 2 21.11 -30.56 15.15
CA ASN A 2 20.54 -31.04 13.87
C ASN A 2 19.13 -31.66 13.93
N GLU A 3 18.50 -31.83 15.09
CA GLU A 3 17.15 -32.45 15.16
C GLU A 3 15.98 -31.44 15.11
N LEU A 4 16.18 -30.21 15.60
CA LEU A 4 15.16 -29.15 15.55
C LEU A 4 14.88 -28.65 14.12
N HIS A 5 15.80 -28.85 13.19
CA HIS A 5 15.66 -28.38 11.81
C HIS A 5 14.80 -29.32 10.93
N ILE A 6 14.63 -30.58 11.34
CA ILE A 6 13.84 -31.58 10.61
C ILE A 6 12.36 -31.51 11.04
N LEU A 7 12.09 -31.19 12.32
CA LEU A 7 10.73 -31.07 12.85
C LEU A 7 9.96 -29.85 12.32
N SER A 8 10.62 -28.71 12.06
CA SER A 8 9.95 -27.53 11.48
C SER A 8 9.55 -27.71 10.01
N LYS A 9 10.29 -28.52 9.25
CA LYS A 9 9.96 -28.85 7.86
C LYS A 9 8.76 -29.79 7.73
N SER A 10 8.62 -30.78 8.62
CA SER A 10 7.57 -31.81 8.48
C SER A 10 6.18 -31.30 8.88
N ILE A 11 6.10 -30.38 9.86
CA ILE A 11 4.83 -29.81 10.34
C ILE A 11 4.27 -28.79 9.33
N PHE A 12 5.13 -28.03 8.65
CA PHE A 12 4.70 -27.04 7.65
C PHE A 12 4.24 -27.70 6.34
N MET A 13 4.94 -28.75 5.88
CA MET A 13 4.61 -29.45 4.63
C MET A 13 3.30 -30.26 4.71
N ARG A 14 2.93 -30.79 5.89
CA ARG A 14 1.71 -31.61 6.04
C ARG A 14 0.39 -30.83 5.98
N LYS A 15 0.40 -29.49 6.10
CA LYS A 15 -0.83 -28.67 6.00
C LYS A 15 -1.13 -28.16 4.59
N VAL A 16 -0.20 -28.30 3.64
CA VAL A 16 -0.34 -27.80 2.26
C VAL A 16 -1.02 -28.83 1.34
N SER A 17 -1.07 -30.11 1.73
CA SER A 17 -1.54 -31.20 0.86
C SER A 17 -3.06 -31.40 0.78
N ASN A 18 -3.87 -30.63 1.53
CA ASN A 18 -5.33 -30.85 1.60
C ASN A 18 -6.19 -29.64 1.15
N MET A 19 -5.69 -28.79 0.25
CA MET A 19 -6.51 -27.73 -0.36
C MET A 19 -6.97 -28.13 -1.78
N PRO A 20 -8.26 -27.93 -2.13
CA PRO A 20 -8.80 -28.34 -3.43
C PRO A 20 -8.15 -27.56 -4.58
N HIS A 21 -7.84 -28.30 -5.65
CA HIS A 21 -7.19 -27.85 -6.87
C HIS A 21 -7.88 -26.63 -7.48
N CYS A 22 -7.24 -25.47 -7.33
CA CYS A 22 -7.42 -24.31 -8.20
C CYS A 22 -6.03 -23.98 -8.74
N ASP A 23 -5.90 -23.70 -10.04
CA ASP A 23 -4.64 -23.54 -10.79
C ASP A 23 -3.78 -22.34 -10.29
N CYS A 24 -3.16 -22.51 -9.11
CA CYS A 24 -2.28 -21.56 -8.46
C CYS A 24 -0.79 -21.88 -8.70
N LYS A 25 -0.43 -22.42 -9.87
CA LYS A 25 0.97 -22.78 -10.18
C LYS A 25 1.86 -21.60 -10.60
N LEU A 26 1.33 -20.37 -10.67
CA LEU A 26 2.06 -19.21 -11.22
C LEU A 26 2.59 -18.19 -10.20
N PHE A 27 2.34 -18.36 -8.89
CA PHE A 27 2.72 -17.33 -7.90
C PHE A 27 3.43 -17.82 -6.63
N TYR A 28 3.75 -19.11 -6.54
CA TYR A 28 4.62 -19.60 -5.46
C TYR A 28 6.07 -19.61 -5.94
N ALA A 29 6.76 -18.49 -5.81
CA ALA A 29 8.22 -18.52 -5.79
C ALA A 29 8.62 -19.41 -4.59
N PRO A 30 9.45 -20.44 -4.78
CA PRO A 30 9.90 -21.27 -3.67
C PRO A 30 10.70 -20.38 -2.71
N LEU A 31 10.30 -20.36 -1.42
CA LEU A 31 11.01 -19.68 -0.32
C LEU A 31 12.54 -19.93 -0.32
N ASN A 32 13.00 -21.01 -0.95
CA ASN A 32 14.38 -21.47 -0.93
C ASN A 32 15.39 -20.65 -1.74
N SER A 33 14.99 -19.86 -2.75
CA SER A 33 15.96 -19.10 -3.54
C SER A 33 16.33 -17.73 -2.94
N TYR A 34 15.44 -17.15 -2.11
CA TYR A 34 15.67 -15.84 -1.47
C TYR A 34 16.23 -15.92 -0.04
N MET A 35 16.15 -17.07 0.63
CA MET A 35 16.72 -17.28 1.96
C MET A 35 18.26 -17.14 2.06
N LYS A 36 18.96 -16.96 0.93
CA LYS A 36 20.42 -16.76 0.92
C LYS A 36 20.87 -15.32 1.20
N ALA A 37 19.96 -14.34 1.26
CA ALA A 37 20.31 -12.92 1.41
C ALA A 37 19.61 -12.20 2.59
N ILE A 38 18.74 -12.88 3.34
CA ILE A 38 18.04 -12.30 4.50
C ILE A 38 18.89 -12.60 5.75
N ASP A 39 19.30 -11.56 6.47
CA ASP A 39 20.02 -11.78 7.73
C ASP A 39 19.07 -12.36 8.81
N LEU A 40 19.64 -12.98 9.85
CA LEU A 40 18.84 -13.61 10.90
C LEU A 40 17.87 -12.61 11.59
N LYS A 41 18.23 -11.32 11.67
CA LYS A 41 17.38 -10.31 12.30
C LYS A 41 16.15 -10.03 11.45
N GLN A 42 16.30 -9.88 10.14
CA GLN A 42 15.21 -9.69 9.19
C GLN A 42 14.27 -10.90 9.19
N ALA A 43 14.80 -12.12 9.19
CA ALA A 43 13.99 -13.34 9.26
C ALA A 43 13.17 -13.41 10.56
N ILE A 44 13.78 -13.09 11.70
CA ILE A 44 13.09 -12.99 12.99
C ILE A 44 11.98 -11.94 12.94
N GLU A 45 12.24 -10.78 12.33
CA GLU A 45 11.26 -9.70 12.22
C GLU A 45 10.05 -10.10 11.36
N ILE A 46 10.29 -10.77 10.23
CA ILE A 46 9.22 -11.34 9.39
C ILE A 46 8.39 -12.34 10.21
N CYS A 47 9.01 -13.27 10.93
CA CYS A 47 8.28 -14.28 11.71
C CYS A 47 7.45 -13.70 12.86
N LYS A 48 7.75 -12.49 13.34
CA LYS A 48 6.98 -11.82 14.41
C LYS A 48 5.70 -11.16 13.92
N GLN A 49 5.59 -10.82 12.63
CA GLN A 49 4.48 -10.01 12.12
C GLN A 49 3.07 -10.58 12.39
N PRO A 50 2.81 -11.90 12.36
CA PRO A 50 1.49 -12.43 12.73
C PRO A 50 1.11 -12.12 14.19
N PHE A 51 2.09 -12.12 15.11
CA PHE A 51 1.87 -11.75 16.51
C PHE A 51 1.68 -10.24 16.66
N VAL A 52 2.39 -9.43 15.85
CA VAL A 52 2.15 -7.99 15.75
C VAL A 52 0.70 -7.74 15.34
N TYR A 53 0.23 -8.37 14.25
CA TYR A 53 -1.15 -8.23 13.79
C TYR A 53 -2.17 -8.56 14.88
N VAL A 54 -2.02 -9.70 15.57
CA VAL A 54 -2.93 -10.10 16.66
C VAL A 54 -2.91 -9.09 17.80
N ARG A 55 -1.72 -8.60 18.19
CA ARG A 55 -1.59 -7.57 19.23
C ARG A 55 -2.32 -6.29 18.84
N GLU A 56 -2.09 -5.79 17.63
CA GLU A 56 -2.74 -4.58 17.12
C GLU A 56 -4.26 -4.77 17.00
N LYS A 57 -4.74 -5.96 16.62
CA LYS A 57 -6.18 -6.24 16.57
C LYS A 57 -6.84 -6.26 17.96
N LEU A 58 -6.14 -6.76 18.98
CA LEU A 58 -6.65 -6.80 20.36
C LEU A 58 -6.54 -5.45 21.08
N ARG A 59 -5.51 -4.66 20.73
CA ARG A 59 -5.22 -3.36 21.33
C ARG A 59 -4.81 -2.38 20.23
N PRO A 60 -5.78 -1.91 19.42
CA PRO A 60 -5.50 -1.03 18.30
C PRO A 60 -4.96 0.31 18.80
N LYS A 61 -4.01 0.86 18.04
CA LYS A 61 -3.63 2.26 18.17
C LYS A 61 -4.74 3.16 17.68
N THR A 62 -4.69 4.43 18.08
CA THR A 62 -5.58 5.48 17.57
C THR A 62 -5.42 5.64 16.06
N THR A 63 -4.17 5.69 15.58
CA THR A 63 -3.81 5.80 14.15
C THR A 63 -2.55 4.97 13.86
N TYR A 64 -2.41 4.56 12.61
CA TYR A 64 -1.22 3.93 12.04
C TYR A 64 -0.58 4.75 10.93
N SER A 65 -1.26 5.79 10.44
CA SER A 65 -0.78 6.67 9.38
C SER A 65 0.10 7.80 9.93
N GLN A 66 0.76 8.55 9.04
CA GLN A 66 1.75 9.55 9.45
C GLN A 66 1.11 10.83 10.01
N HIS A 67 -0.02 11.25 9.43
CA HIS A 67 -0.74 12.48 9.78
C HIS A 67 -2.22 12.21 10.05
N ASN A 68 -2.60 11.05 10.62
CA ASN A 68 -3.99 10.68 10.92
C ASN A 68 -4.92 10.52 9.70
N GLU A 69 -4.39 10.34 8.50
CA GLU A 69 -5.12 10.04 7.27
C GLU A 69 -6.18 8.94 7.48
N ASP A 70 -5.83 7.87 8.19
CA ASP A 70 -6.75 6.75 8.47
C ASP A 70 -7.97 7.17 9.32
N LEU A 71 -7.78 8.08 10.28
CA LEU A 71 -8.86 8.66 11.08
C LEU A 71 -9.67 9.68 10.30
N VAL A 72 -9.02 10.51 9.49
CA VAL A 72 -9.69 11.47 8.62
C VAL A 72 -10.59 10.74 7.63
N LEU A 73 -10.07 9.71 6.96
CA LEU A 73 -10.85 8.85 6.08
C LEU A 73 -12.04 8.21 6.81
N ARG A 74 -11.84 7.68 8.02
CA ARG A 74 -12.93 7.12 8.82
C ARG A 74 -14.01 8.16 9.13
N LEU A 75 -13.63 9.37 9.51
CA LEU A 75 -14.59 10.42 9.86
C LEU A 75 -15.37 10.91 8.64
N LEU A 76 -14.73 10.97 7.47
CA LEU A 76 -15.34 11.46 6.23
C LEU A 76 -16.18 10.39 5.51
N LEU A 77 -15.74 9.13 5.52
CA LEU A 77 -16.40 8.03 4.81
C LEU A 77 -17.27 7.15 5.71
N GLY A 78 -17.12 7.27 7.03
CA GLY A 78 -17.72 6.37 8.00
C GLY A 78 -17.03 5.00 7.99
N ASN A 79 -17.78 3.96 7.63
CA ASN A 79 -17.24 2.60 7.56
C ASN A 79 -16.53 2.37 6.21
N VAL A 80 -15.28 1.89 6.28
CA VAL A 80 -14.49 1.48 5.12
C VAL A 80 -14.57 -0.04 5.01
N ASP A 81 -15.25 -0.54 3.97
CA ASP A 81 -15.44 -1.97 3.73
C ASP A 81 -14.37 -2.55 2.79
N ARG A 82 -13.89 -1.74 1.84
CA ARG A 82 -12.87 -2.12 0.85
C ARG A 82 -11.82 -1.05 0.66
N PHE A 83 -10.57 -1.48 0.62
CA PHE A 83 -9.45 -0.61 0.28
C PHE A 83 -8.49 -1.25 -0.72
N ILE A 84 -7.80 -0.42 -1.48
CA ILE A 84 -6.64 -0.80 -2.26
C ILE A 84 -5.46 0.03 -1.73
N ASP A 85 -4.33 -0.62 -1.50
CA ASP A 85 -3.11 0.00 -0.99
C ASP A 85 -1.97 -0.26 -1.99
N VAL A 86 -1.55 0.78 -2.70
CA VAL A 86 -0.50 0.74 -3.72
C VAL A 86 0.76 1.37 -3.13
N GLY A 87 1.81 0.56 -2.95
CA GLY A 87 2.99 0.95 -2.18
C GLY A 87 2.83 0.68 -0.68
N ALA A 88 2.24 -0.47 -0.34
CA ALA A 88 1.84 -0.79 1.02
C ALA A 88 3.02 -0.96 2.01
N ASN A 89 4.26 -1.02 1.53
CA ASN A 89 5.48 -1.21 2.32
C ASN A 89 5.34 -2.42 3.26
N ASN A 90 5.61 -2.28 4.56
CA ASN A 90 5.43 -3.32 5.57
C ASN A 90 3.97 -3.49 6.03
N GLY A 91 3.05 -2.68 5.53
CA GLY A 91 1.61 -2.76 5.78
C GLY A 91 1.13 -2.22 7.12
N ARG A 92 1.99 -1.56 7.92
CA ARG A 92 1.62 -1.07 9.26
C ARG A 92 2.17 0.30 9.60
N SER A 93 3.46 0.54 9.38
CA SER A 93 4.08 1.82 9.72
C SER A 93 3.69 2.86 8.68
N ALA A 94 3.19 4.01 9.12
CA ALA A 94 2.68 5.07 8.25
C ALA A 94 1.57 4.61 7.28
N SER A 95 0.86 3.53 7.61
CA SER A 95 -0.16 2.96 6.72
C SER A 95 -1.48 3.68 6.85
N ASN A 96 -1.99 4.18 5.73
CA ASN A 96 -3.34 4.76 5.62
C ASN A 96 -4.45 3.71 5.70
N THR A 97 -4.13 2.41 5.59
CA THR A 97 -5.14 1.34 5.39
C THR A 97 -5.14 0.27 6.48
N PHE A 98 -4.05 0.10 7.24
CA PHE A 98 -3.92 -0.96 8.26
C PHE A 98 -5.04 -0.91 9.31
N LEU A 99 -5.45 0.31 9.69
CA LEU A 99 -6.52 0.53 10.63
C LEU A 99 -7.85 -0.08 10.16
N PHE A 100 -8.17 0.03 8.87
CA PHE A 100 -9.37 -0.58 8.28
C PHE A 100 -9.22 -2.11 8.19
N ALA A 101 -8.02 -2.59 7.87
CA ALA A 101 -7.75 -4.02 7.79
C ALA A 101 -8.01 -4.73 9.13
N ILE A 102 -7.54 -4.18 10.26
CA ILE A 102 -7.77 -4.77 11.59
C ILE A 102 -9.23 -4.64 12.05
N GLN A 103 -9.96 -3.65 11.52
CA GLN A 103 -11.41 -3.49 11.71
C GLN A 103 -12.26 -4.43 10.84
N GLY A 104 -11.64 -5.16 9.91
CA GLY A 104 -12.29 -6.20 9.13
C GLY A 104 -12.68 -5.81 7.71
N ALA A 105 -12.13 -4.70 7.19
CA ALA A 105 -12.20 -4.37 5.77
C ALA A 105 -11.51 -5.44 4.90
N THR A 106 -11.89 -5.48 3.62
CA THR A 106 -11.29 -6.36 2.61
C THR A 106 -10.30 -5.55 1.78
N GLY A 107 -9.08 -6.04 1.61
CA GLY A 107 -7.98 -5.24 1.05
C GLY A 107 -7.19 -5.94 -0.05
N LEU A 108 -6.72 -5.18 -1.04
CA LEU A 108 -5.60 -5.55 -1.89
C LEU A 108 -4.41 -4.65 -1.55
N CYS A 109 -3.26 -5.25 -1.23
CA CYS A 109 -2.03 -4.53 -0.94
C CYS A 109 -0.95 -4.93 -1.97
N PHE A 110 -0.30 -3.93 -2.57
CA PHE A 110 0.75 -4.12 -3.56
C PHE A 110 2.06 -3.55 -3.02
N GLU A 111 3.09 -4.39 -2.99
CA GLU A 111 4.43 -4.00 -2.53
C GLU A 111 5.48 -4.75 -3.35
N PRO A 112 6.26 -4.08 -4.21
CA PRO A 112 7.22 -4.74 -5.07
C PRO A 112 8.51 -5.21 -4.36
N VAL A 113 8.96 -4.51 -3.33
CA VAL A 113 10.27 -4.75 -2.69
C VAL A 113 10.23 -6.05 -1.88
N PRO A 114 11.14 -7.03 -2.10
CA PRO A 114 11.05 -8.35 -1.49
C PRO A 114 10.99 -8.35 0.04
N LEU A 115 11.76 -7.48 0.71
CA LEU A 115 11.84 -7.44 2.17
C LEU A 115 10.55 -6.88 2.78
N THR A 116 10.10 -5.71 2.33
CA THR A 116 8.85 -5.06 2.78
C THR A 116 7.64 -5.92 2.42
N TYR A 117 7.61 -6.53 1.23
CA TYR A 117 6.60 -7.52 0.86
C TYR A 117 6.55 -8.72 1.83
N SER A 118 7.71 -9.24 2.24
CA SER A 118 7.77 -10.36 3.17
C SER A 118 7.22 -9.98 4.55
N LEU A 119 7.49 -8.75 5.01
CA LEU A 119 6.90 -8.20 6.24
C LEU A 119 5.38 -8.05 6.10
N LEU A 120 4.91 -7.43 5.02
CA LEU A 120 3.50 -7.23 4.69
C LEU A 120 2.70 -8.53 4.62
N SER A 121 3.21 -9.51 3.85
CA SER A 121 2.56 -10.82 3.69
C SER A 121 2.50 -11.57 5.00
N SER A 122 3.55 -11.49 5.82
CA SER A 122 3.58 -12.11 7.15
C SER A 122 2.65 -11.41 8.14
N LEU A 123 2.55 -10.08 8.09
CA LEU A 123 1.61 -9.29 8.90
C LEU A 123 0.16 -9.73 8.66
N TYR A 124 -0.23 -9.88 7.40
CA TYR A 124 -1.59 -10.28 7.03
C TYR A 124 -1.81 -11.80 6.98
N LEU A 125 -0.84 -12.62 7.41
CA LEU A 125 -0.92 -14.10 7.36
C LEU A 125 -2.19 -14.67 8.00
N LEU A 126 -2.68 -14.03 9.07
CA LEU A 126 -3.87 -14.46 9.81
C LEU A 126 -5.15 -13.73 9.37
N ASN A 127 -5.07 -12.78 8.43
CA ASN A 127 -6.20 -12.02 7.92
C ASN A 127 -6.52 -12.39 6.46
N ARG A 128 -7.45 -13.34 6.27
CA ARG A 128 -7.86 -13.79 4.94
C ARG A 128 -8.61 -12.76 4.09
N LYS A 129 -9.03 -11.63 4.68
CA LYS A 129 -9.70 -10.55 3.96
C LYS A 129 -8.72 -9.62 3.24
N VAL A 130 -7.44 -9.66 3.57
CA VAL A 130 -6.41 -8.86 2.92
C VAL A 130 -5.53 -9.77 2.07
N ARG A 131 -5.29 -9.38 0.82
CA ARG A 131 -4.42 -10.10 -0.11
C ARG A 131 -3.24 -9.21 -0.48
N CYS A 132 -2.03 -9.77 -0.40
CA CYS A 132 -0.79 -9.04 -0.64
C CYS A 132 -0.07 -9.60 -1.88
N PHE A 133 0.42 -8.73 -2.76
CA PHE A 133 1.08 -9.12 -4.00
C PHE A 133 2.45 -8.45 -4.13
N GLN A 134 3.45 -9.26 -4.52
CA GLN A 134 4.80 -8.79 -4.78
C GLN A 134 4.92 -8.26 -6.22
N VAL A 135 4.38 -7.07 -6.45
CA VAL A 135 4.32 -6.46 -7.78
C VAL A 135 4.20 -4.94 -7.63
N ALA A 136 4.85 -4.20 -8.53
CA ALA A 136 4.62 -2.76 -8.66
C ALA A 136 3.36 -2.51 -9.50
N ILE A 137 2.61 -1.47 -9.17
CA ILE A 137 1.52 -1.00 -10.03
C ILE A 137 2.04 0.10 -10.94
N SER A 138 1.68 0.06 -12.22
CA SER A 138 2.11 1.01 -13.25
C SER A 138 1.03 1.15 -14.33
N ASP A 139 1.33 1.94 -15.36
CA ASP A 139 0.57 2.12 -16.60
C ASP A 139 0.58 0.91 -17.54
N LYS A 140 1.50 -0.04 -17.34
CA LYS A 140 1.65 -1.23 -18.20
C LYS A 140 2.29 -2.41 -17.47
N ASP A 141 2.16 -3.58 -18.09
CA ASP A 141 2.83 -4.80 -17.64
C ASP A 141 4.31 -4.80 -18.07
N GLY A 142 5.17 -5.34 -17.21
CA GLY A 142 6.60 -5.47 -17.51
C GLY A 142 7.46 -5.54 -16.27
N PHE A 143 8.56 -4.77 -16.30
CA PHE A 143 9.48 -4.64 -15.19
C PHE A 143 9.88 -3.17 -15.00
N VAL A 144 10.02 -2.76 -13.75
CA VAL A 144 10.58 -1.46 -13.35
C VAL A 144 11.80 -1.70 -12.44
N THR A 145 12.71 -0.75 -12.41
CA THR A 145 13.87 -0.79 -11.51
C THR A 145 13.56 0.11 -10.31
N ILE A 146 13.70 -0.42 -9.10
CA ILE A 146 13.50 0.31 -7.85
C ILE A 146 14.85 0.40 -7.14
N GLN A 147 15.18 1.56 -6.60
CA GLN A 147 16.26 1.70 -5.63
C GLN A 147 15.68 1.50 -4.23
N GLU A 148 16.24 0.57 -3.47
CA GLU A 148 15.80 0.25 -2.11
C GLU A 148 16.92 0.42 -1.08
N GLU A 149 16.56 0.79 0.15
CA GLU A 149 17.42 0.69 1.32
C GLU A 149 16.56 0.50 2.59
N ASN A 150 16.64 -0.69 3.20
CA ASN A 150 15.84 -1.07 4.37
C ASN A 150 14.32 -0.99 4.13
N LEU A 151 13.67 0.01 4.72
CA LEU A 151 12.22 0.27 4.59
C LEU A 151 11.92 1.39 3.59
N LEU A 152 12.96 2.00 3.01
CA LEU A 152 12.83 3.08 2.03
C LEU A 152 13.02 2.49 0.64
N SER A 153 12.21 2.91 -0.31
CA SER A 153 12.36 2.51 -1.70
C SER A 153 11.67 3.49 -2.63
N PHE A 154 12.26 3.75 -3.79
CA PHE A 154 11.72 4.63 -4.81
C PHE A 154 12.17 4.19 -6.20
N ILE A 155 11.52 4.66 -7.26
CA ILE A 155 11.96 4.43 -8.64
C ILE A 155 12.90 5.58 -9.04
N PRO A 156 14.21 5.34 -9.30
CA PRO A 156 15.16 6.41 -9.60
C PRO A 156 14.77 7.30 -10.78
N GLU A 157 14.11 6.71 -11.78
CA GLU A 157 13.69 7.40 -13.00
C GLU A 157 12.53 8.37 -12.77
N THR A 158 11.72 8.13 -11.74
CA THR A 158 10.53 8.93 -11.43
C THR A 158 10.63 9.57 -10.05
N GLN A 159 11.79 9.51 -9.40
CA GLN A 159 11.94 10.03 -8.04
C GLN A 159 11.73 11.55 -8.02
N ASP A 160 10.80 11.99 -7.17
CA ASP A 160 10.58 13.41 -6.93
C ASP A 160 11.86 14.08 -6.38
N PRO A 161 12.31 15.24 -6.91
CA PRO A 161 13.52 15.92 -6.43
C PRO A 161 13.51 16.26 -4.93
N TRP A 162 12.33 16.54 -4.37
CA TRP A 162 12.16 16.82 -2.95
C TRP A 162 12.18 15.54 -2.12
N GLY A 163 11.45 14.51 -2.58
CA GLY A 163 11.52 13.15 -2.02
C GLY A 163 12.96 12.65 -1.99
N LYS A 164 13.73 12.86 -3.07
CA LYS A 164 15.17 12.55 -3.14
C LYS A 164 15.98 13.28 -2.08
N ALA A 165 15.79 14.59 -1.89
CA ALA A 165 16.52 15.36 -0.89
C ALA A 165 16.17 14.93 0.55
N HIS A 166 14.98 14.39 0.78
CA HIS A 166 14.57 13.81 2.06
C HIS A 166 15.13 12.41 2.26
N LEU A 167 14.91 11.50 1.31
CA LEU A 167 15.35 10.10 1.40
C LEU A 167 16.87 9.97 1.43
N THR A 168 17.59 10.72 0.61
CA THR A 168 19.08 10.66 0.58
C THR A 168 19.73 11.04 1.91
N LYS A 169 19.06 11.80 2.79
CA LYS A 169 19.55 12.08 4.16
C LYS A 169 19.52 10.84 5.06
N PHE A 170 18.63 9.89 4.77
CA PHE A 170 18.40 8.67 5.55
C PHE A 170 19.01 7.43 4.92
N MET A 171 19.54 7.56 3.69
CA MET A 171 20.21 6.51 2.96
C MET A 171 21.73 6.55 3.17
N SER A 172 22.36 5.39 3.21
CA SER A 172 23.82 5.26 3.32
C SER A 172 24.57 5.67 2.05
N GLY A 173 23.84 5.97 0.96
CA GLY A 173 24.39 6.32 -0.34
C GLY A 173 24.76 5.11 -1.21
N VAL A 174 24.57 3.89 -0.71
CA VAL A 174 24.74 2.65 -1.47
C VAL A 174 23.49 2.41 -2.33
N GLN A 175 23.66 2.36 -3.66
CA GLN A 175 22.55 2.07 -4.56
C GLN A 175 22.29 0.56 -4.63
N HIS A 176 21.21 0.10 -4.01
CA HIS A 176 20.68 -1.24 -4.25
C HIS A 176 19.53 -1.15 -5.24
N LEU A 177 19.80 -1.48 -6.51
CA LEU A 177 18.80 -1.52 -7.57
C LEU A 177 18.20 -2.92 -7.68
N VAL A 178 16.87 -3.01 -7.59
CA VAL A 178 16.11 -4.25 -7.73
C VAL A 178 15.15 -4.13 -8.89
N LYS A 179 15.23 -5.08 -9.82
CA LYS A 179 14.29 -5.20 -10.94
C LYS A 179 13.06 -5.99 -10.47
N VAL A 180 11.91 -5.33 -10.45
CA VAL A 180 10.64 -5.90 -9.99
C VAL A 180 9.64 -6.02 -11.13
N LYS A 181 8.70 -6.95 -11.02
CA LYS A 181 7.59 -7.04 -11.97
C LYS A 181 6.63 -5.88 -11.74
N CYS A 182 6.07 -5.33 -12.81
CA CYS A 182 4.96 -4.39 -12.74
C CYS A 182 3.76 -4.87 -13.57
N SER A 183 2.58 -4.38 -13.18
CA SER A 183 1.30 -4.62 -13.86
C SER A 183 0.33 -3.46 -13.64
N THR A 184 -0.72 -3.37 -14.44
CA THR A 184 -1.76 -2.34 -14.25
C THR A 184 -2.68 -2.63 -13.06
N LEU A 185 -3.28 -1.58 -12.46
CA LEU A 185 -4.32 -1.81 -11.44
C LEU A 185 -5.58 -2.42 -12.08
N ARG A 186 -5.87 -2.05 -13.32
CA ARG A 186 -6.92 -2.68 -14.14
C ARG A 186 -6.84 -4.20 -14.12
N TYR A 187 -5.66 -4.77 -14.39
CA TYR A 187 -5.46 -6.23 -14.37
C TYR A 187 -5.90 -6.87 -13.04
N TRP A 188 -5.63 -6.21 -11.91
CA TRP A 188 -5.98 -6.73 -10.59
C TRP A 188 -7.46 -6.55 -10.25
N ILE A 189 -8.07 -5.45 -10.67
CA ILE A 189 -9.51 -5.21 -10.52
C ILE A 189 -10.30 -6.22 -11.35
N ASP A 190 -9.89 -6.52 -12.58
CA ASP A 190 -10.49 -7.56 -13.42
C ASP A 190 -10.44 -8.95 -12.74
N ARG A 191 -9.35 -9.25 -12.02
CA ARG A 191 -9.18 -10.50 -11.26
C ARG A 191 -9.95 -10.53 -9.95
N PHE A 192 -10.23 -9.37 -9.37
CA PHE A 192 -10.96 -9.20 -8.12
C PHE A 192 -12.10 -8.19 -8.31
N PRO A 193 -13.15 -8.54 -9.10
CA PRO A 193 -14.14 -7.57 -9.57
C PRO A 193 -14.93 -6.90 -8.45
N THR A 194 -14.95 -7.46 -7.23
CA THR A 194 -15.55 -6.80 -6.06
C THR A 194 -14.85 -5.49 -5.68
N PHE A 195 -13.64 -5.22 -6.17
CA PHE A 195 -12.89 -3.98 -5.95
C PHE A 195 -13.16 -2.90 -7.00
N CYS A 196 -14.03 -3.17 -8.00
CA CYS A 196 -14.54 -2.09 -8.86
C CYS A 196 -15.32 -1.03 -8.07
N LEU A 197 -15.89 -1.43 -6.92
CA LEU A 197 -16.42 -0.54 -5.89
C LEU A 197 -15.48 -0.57 -4.69
N THR A 198 -14.68 0.48 -4.54
CA THR A 198 -13.70 0.59 -3.45
C THR A 198 -13.97 1.87 -2.65
N ASP A 199 -13.81 1.82 -1.33
CA ASP A 199 -14.00 3.01 -0.50
C ASP A 199 -12.75 3.90 -0.55
N VAL A 200 -11.56 3.29 -0.43
CA VAL A 200 -10.29 4.00 -0.37
C VAL A 200 -9.27 3.35 -1.32
N ILE A 201 -8.64 4.14 -2.17
CA ILE A 201 -7.38 3.78 -2.82
C ILE A 201 -6.28 4.66 -2.23
N SER A 202 -5.29 4.06 -1.56
CA SER A 202 -4.07 4.75 -1.12
C SER A 202 -2.97 4.51 -2.15
N ILE A 203 -2.30 5.57 -2.60
CA ILE A 203 -1.20 5.52 -3.55
C ILE A 203 -0.03 6.30 -2.96
N ASP A 204 1.04 5.57 -2.65
CA ASP A 204 2.29 6.11 -2.12
C ASP A 204 3.43 5.29 -2.72
N VAL A 205 3.92 5.74 -3.88
CA VAL A 205 4.90 4.99 -4.70
C VAL A 205 6.14 5.84 -5.01
N GLU A 206 6.34 6.92 -4.25
CA GLU A 206 7.54 7.73 -4.21
C GLU A 206 7.93 8.30 -5.59
N GLY A 207 6.95 8.90 -6.28
CA GLY A 207 7.11 9.63 -7.54
C GLY A 207 6.55 8.93 -8.79
N HIS A 208 5.96 7.73 -8.65
CA HIS A 208 5.36 6.94 -9.76
C HIS A 208 3.82 7.02 -9.81
N GLU A 209 3.23 7.96 -9.08
CA GLU A 209 1.79 8.11 -8.82
C GLU A 209 1.02 8.28 -10.13
N LEU A 210 1.50 9.15 -11.04
CA LEU A 210 0.85 9.38 -12.33
C LEU A 210 0.77 8.10 -13.18
N SER A 211 1.83 7.30 -13.18
CA SER A 211 1.84 6.01 -13.88
C SER A 211 0.86 5.02 -13.27
N VAL A 212 0.73 4.98 -11.95
CA VAL A 212 -0.31 4.16 -11.27
C VAL A 212 -1.69 4.59 -11.75
N LEU A 213 -1.99 5.89 -11.74
CA LEU A 213 -3.29 6.43 -12.19
C LEU A 213 -3.59 6.07 -13.65
N ASN A 214 -2.60 6.18 -14.54
CA ASN A 214 -2.74 5.80 -15.95
C ASN A 214 -2.97 4.29 -16.15
N GLY A 215 -2.71 3.46 -15.13
CA GLY A 215 -2.99 2.03 -15.10
C GLY A 215 -4.37 1.67 -14.52
N ILE A 216 -5.19 2.65 -14.14
CA ILE A 216 -6.55 2.46 -13.61
C ILE A 216 -7.56 2.61 -14.75
N ASP A 217 -8.51 1.68 -14.82
CA ASP A 217 -9.70 1.84 -15.66
C ASP A 217 -10.79 2.58 -14.86
N PHE A 218 -10.76 3.91 -14.88
CA PHE A 218 -11.68 4.76 -14.12
C PHE A 218 -13.14 4.71 -14.57
N GLU A 219 -13.41 4.23 -15.80
CA GLU A 219 -14.79 4.00 -16.27
C GLU A 219 -15.44 2.85 -15.49
N SER A 220 -14.65 1.84 -15.13
CA SER A 220 -15.11 0.66 -14.38
C SER A 220 -14.81 0.72 -12.88
N THR A 221 -13.87 1.56 -12.46
CA THR A 221 -13.40 1.65 -11.07
C THR A 221 -13.94 2.89 -10.38
N HIS A 222 -14.77 2.68 -9.37
CA HIS A 222 -15.36 3.74 -8.57
C HIS A 222 -14.80 3.69 -7.14
N ALA A 223 -13.82 4.54 -6.88
CA ALA A 223 -13.29 4.80 -5.55
C ALA A 223 -14.07 5.97 -4.91
N LYS A 224 -14.49 5.84 -3.64
CA LYS A 224 -15.08 7.00 -2.92
C LYS A 224 -14.02 8.07 -2.66
N CYS A 225 -12.84 7.64 -2.23
CA CYS A 225 -11.69 8.49 -2.00
C CYS A 225 -10.41 7.86 -2.57
N ILE A 226 -9.57 8.68 -3.19
CA ILE A 226 -8.20 8.34 -3.56
C ILE A 226 -7.28 9.27 -2.76
N VAL A 227 -6.37 8.68 -1.99
CA VAL A 227 -5.35 9.41 -1.22
C VAL A 227 -4.02 9.19 -1.91
N ILE A 228 -3.35 10.28 -2.29
CA ILE A 228 -2.09 10.22 -3.02
C ILE A 228 -1.04 11.08 -2.31
N GLU A 229 0.16 10.53 -2.16
CA GLU A 229 1.31 11.32 -1.73
C GLU A 229 1.69 12.30 -2.84
N THR A 230 1.40 13.59 -2.63
CA THR A 230 1.78 14.65 -3.59
C THR A 230 2.62 15.77 -2.99
N MET A 231 2.91 15.70 -1.69
CA MET A 231 3.70 16.69 -0.96
C MET A 231 3.25 18.13 -1.30
N LYS A 232 1.95 18.37 -1.23
CA LYS A 232 1.28 19.57 -1.77
C LYS A 232 1.42 19.68 -3.29
N GLU A 233 1.93 20.80 -3.80
CA GLU A 233 2.19 21.09 -5.22
C GLU A 233 3.66 20.83 -5.59
N MET A 234 4.44 20.21 -4.68
CA MET A 234 5.87 19.97 -4.90
C MET A 234 6.14 18.73 -5.75
N HIS A 235 5.18 17.79 -5.82
CA HIS A 235 5.30 16.61 -6.66
C HIS A 235 5.41 16.99 -8.14
N GLN A 236 6.42 16.44 -8.83
CA GLN A 236 6.71 16.77 -10.23
C GLN A 236 5.50 16.67 -11.18
N ASP A 237 4.64 15.65 -10.99
CA ASP A 237 3.44 15.40 -11.79
C ASP A 237 2.14 15.93 -11.17
N TYR A 238 2.19 16.88 -10.21
CA TYR A 238 0.98 17.31 -9.48
C TYR A 238 -0.14 17.81 -10.41
N HIS A 239 0.21 18.56 -11.45
CA HIS A 239 -0.75 19.12 -12.40
C HIS A 239 -1.39 18.03 -13.26
N GLU A 240 -0.60 17.06 -13.71
CA GLU A 240 -1.03 15.91 -14.50
C GLU A 240 -1.93 14.98 -13.67
N ILE A 241 -1.54 14.68 -12.43
CA ILE A 241 -2.37 13.93 -11.47
C ILE A 241 -3.73 14.63 -11.29
N THR A 242 -3.70 15.94 -11.07
CA THR A 242 -4.92 16.75 -10.91
C THR A 242 -5.78 16.70 -12.18
N ALA A 243 -5.18 16.83 -13.36
CA ALA A 243 -5.88 16.79 -14.64
C ALA A 243 -6.55 15.43 -14.90
N VAL A 244 -5.82 14.33 -14.69
CA VAL A 244 -6.34 12.96 -14.85
C VAL A 244 -7.54 12.74 -13.92
N LEU A 245 -7.38 13.00 -12.62
CA LEU A 245 -8.44 12.77 -11.64
C LEU A 245 -9.67 13.66 -11.90
N SER A 246 -9.45 14.92 -12.25
CA SER A 246 -10.54 15.85 -12.60
C SER A 246 -11.31 15.39 -13.83
N SER A 247 -10.63 14.84 -14.84
CA SER A 247 -11.28 14.31 -16.05
C SER A 247 -12.23 13.14 -15.77
N TYR A 248 -11.98 12.39 -14.68
CA TYR A 248 -12.83 11.29 -14.21
C TYR A 248 -13.75 11.68 -13.04
N GLY A 249 -13.95 12.98 -12.80
CA GLY A 249 -14.93 13.49 -11.83
C GLY A 249 -14.50 13.42 -10.37
N TYR A 250 -13.18 13.33 -10.11
CA TYR A 250 -12.64 13.49 -8.77
C TYR A 250 -12.22 14.94 -8.51
N LYS A 251 -12.41 15.42 -7.28
CA LYS A 251 -11.97 16.73 -6.82
C LYS A 251 -11.01 16.57 -5.66
N SER A 252 -9.89 17.31 -5.68
CA SER A 252 -9.05 17.47 -4.49
C SER A 252 -9.79 18.34 -3.48
N VAL A 253 -10.16 17.78 -2.34
CA VAL A 253 -11.01 18.47 -1.34
C VAL A 253 -10.19 18.89 -0.13
N LEU A 254 -9.22 18.06 0.24
CA LEU A 254 -8.48 18.16 1.49
C LEU A 254 -7.04 17.74 1.23
N ARG A 255 -6.08 18.35 1.92
CA ARG A 255 -4.68 17.89 1.95
C ARG A 255 -4.05 18.08 3.32
N ASN A 256 -2.98 17.34 3.59
CA ASN A 256 -2.01 17.65 4.63
C ASN A 256 -0.65 17.97 3.99
N SER A 257 0.46 17.93 4.75
CA SER A 257 1.80 18.23 4.21
C SER A 257 2.32 17.21 3.20
N MET A 258 1.81 15.99 3.22
CA MET A 258 2.27 14.87 2.38
C MET A 258 1.19 14.40 1.41
N ASN A 259 -0.03 14.20 1.90
CA ASN A 259 -1.11 13.54 1.19
C ASN A 259 -2.20 14.54 0.77
N THR A 260 -2.70 14.35 -0.44
CA THR A 260 -3.91 15.03 -0.93
C THR A 260 -5.04 14.00 -1.10
N PHE A 261 -6.28 14.42 -0.87
CA PHE A 261 -7.45 13.56 -0.82
C PHE A 261 -8.42 13.96 -1.94
N TRP A 262 -8.64 13.03 -2.86
CA TRP A 262 -9.55 13.20 -3.97
C TRP A 262 -10.83 12.42 -3.76
N PHE A 263 -11.97 13.11 -3.85
CA PHE A 263 -13.28 12.49 -3.74
C PHE A 263 -14.03 12.60 -5.06
N THR A 264 -14.76 11.54 -5.41
CA THR A 264 -15.77 11.63 -6.48
C THR A 264 -16.83 12.66 -6.10
N VAL A 265 -17.42 13.34 -7.08
CA VAL A 265 -18.52 14.30 -6.87
C VAL A 265 -19.62 13.72 -5.97
N ASN A 266 -19.93 12.42 -6.09
CA ASN A 266 -20.99 11.76 -5.34
C ASN A 266 -20.58 11.35 -3.91
N SER A 267 -19.29 11.37 -3.58
CA SER A 267 -18.77 11.05 -2.24
C SER A 267 -18.02 12.22 -1.61
N CYS A 268 -18.16 13.42 -2.17
CA CYS A 268 -17.56 14.62 -1.62
C CYS A 268 -18.14 14.91 -0.23
N PRO A 269 -17.30 15.05 0.82
CA PRO A 269 -17.78 15.40 2.15
C PRO A 269 -18.41 16.80 2.17
N ASP A 270 -19.34 17.02 3.09
CA ASP A 270 -19.92 18.34 3.29
C ASP A 270 -18.93 19.32 3.94
N GLY A 271 -19.18 20.62 3.75
CA GLY A 271 -18.28 21.67 4.25
C GLY A 271 -18.12 21.68 5.77
N LYS A 272 -19.13 21.24 6.53
CA LYS A 272 -19.04 21.18 7.99
C LYS A 272 -18.09 20.08 8.42
N ALA A 273 -18.21 18.89 7.84
CA ALA A 273 -17.31 17.77 8.10
C ALA A 273 -15.84 18.15 7.82
N LEU A 274 -15.57 18.85 6.71
CA LEU A 274 -14.22 19.33 6.38
C LEU A 274 -13.68 20.34 7.39
N LEU A 275 -14.50 21.28 7.84
CA LEU A 275 -14.10 22.25 8.88
C LEU A 275 -13.84 21.57 10.23
N ASP A 276 -14.64 20.56 10.58
CA ASP A 276 -14.46 19.77 11.79
C ASP A 276 -13.12 18.99 11.74
N ILE A 277 -12.74 18.47 10.56
CA ILE A 277 -11.43 17.85 10.33
C ILE A 277 -10.30 18.85 10.54
N CYS A 278 -10.32 20.01 9.88
CA CYS A 278 -9.26 21.01 10.02
C CYS A 278 -9.12 21.54 11.45
N THR A 279 -10.23 21.58 12.21
CA THR A 279 -10.21 21.96 13.63
C THR A 279 -9.61 20.86 14.51
N SER A 280 -9.91 19.59 14.20
CA SER A 280 -9.50 18.44 15.02
C SER A 280 -8.07 17.97 14.71
N PHE A 281 -7.60 18.16 13.47
CA PHE A 281 -6.32 17.70 12.97
C PHE A 281 -5.52 18.87 12.39
N PRO A 282 -4.66 19.52 13.20
CA PRO A 282 -3.80 20.59 12.72
C PRO A 282 -2.93 20.15 11.54
N GLY A 283 -2.78 21.02 10.55
CA GLY A 283 -1.99 20.76 9.33
C GLY A 283 -2.82 20.27 8.14
N TYR A 284 -4.12 20.03 8.31
CA TYR A 284 -5.04 19.80 7.19
C TYR A 284 -5.56 21.13 6.62
N GLU A 285 -5.59 21.22 5.30
CA GLU A 285 -6.03 22.38 4.52
C GLU A 285 -7.15 21.96 3.56
N ILE A 286 -8.22 22.77 3.46
CA ILE A 286 -9.30 22.60 2.49
C ILE A 286 -8.87 23.24 1.16
N LEU A 287 -9.10 22.57 0.03
CA LEU A 287 -8.59 22.95 -1.30
C LEU A 287 -9.63 23.56 -2.27
N LEU A 288 -10.88 23.72 -1.82
CA LEU A 288 -12.08 24.09 -2.61
C LEU A 288 -11.82 25.02 -3.81
#